data_AF-A0A965PNC8-F1
#
_entry.id   AF-A0A965PNC8-F1
#
_cell.length_a   1.000
_cell.length_b   1.000
_cell.length_c   1.000
_cell.angle_alpha   90.00
_cell.angle_beta   90.00
_cell.angle_gamma   90.00
#
_symmetry.space_group_name_H-M   'P 1'
#
loop_
_entity.id
_entity.type
_entity.pdbx_description
1 polymer ?
#
loop_
_entity_poly.entity_id
_entity_poly.type
_entity_poly.pdbx_seq_one_letter_code
_entity_poly.pdbx_strand_id
1 'polypeptide(L)'
;MASNLKKLQDRAAAVAARMAELGKIEDRSAEDNQEFVALGAQASELTAQIGFERRLAEKEKELREVIEKAAPAPVVTPAETEARAEEQKKVEIRASLPHHTSLRAFGDGPDAVESAYRCGRWLRAHIFKNSEDLRWCKDHGVESRAMGENSNASGGALVPDEFANRVIRLVESYGTLPPACENISMTRDTLVIPKRLTGTTAYFVGEGSAVTESEPTYGNVSLVAKKLAVGCRMSTELVEDSQGVVGLADAVATEFAQSL
;
A
#
# COMPACT_ATOMS: atom_id res chain seq x y z
N MET A 1 23.79 -1.11 -23.84
CA MET A 1 23.88 -2.60 -23.85
C MET A 1 22.62 -3.31 -24.30
N ALA A 2 21.41 -2.78 -24.05
CA ALA A 2 20.17 -3.36 -24.58
C ALA A 2 20.14 -3.57 -26.12
N SER A 3 20.86 -2.74 -26.88
CA SER A 3 20.96 -2.86 -28.35
C SER A 3 21.71 -4.12 -28.82
N ASN A 4 22.76 -4.55 -28.11
CA ASN A 4 23.57 -5.73 -28.50
C ASN A 4 22.87 -7.03 -28.13
N LEU A 5 22.26 -7.09 -26.93
CA LEU A 5 21.49 -8.24 -26.49
C LEU A 5 20.29 -8.50 -27.41
N LYS A 6 19.59 -7.46 -27.87
CA LYS A 6 18.49 -7.60 -28.83
C LYS A 6 18.98 -8.15 -30.19
N LYS A 7 20.08 -7.62 -30.72
CA LYS A 7 20.70 -8.11 -31.97
C LYS A 7 21.11 -9.60 -31.90
N LEU A 8 21.65 -10.04 -30.76
CA LEU A 8 22.02 -11.44 -30.54
C LEU A 8 20.79 -12.36 -30.42
N GLN A 9 19.72 -11.89 -29.78
CA GLN A 9 18.44 -12.61 -29.72
C GLN A 9 17.78 -12.75 -31.09
N ASP A 10 17.81 -11.71 -31.92
CA ASP A 10 17.28 -11.74 -33.29
C ASP A 10 18.08 -12.73 -34.17
N ARG A 11 19.41 -12.79 -34.01
CA ARG A 11 20.26 -13.79 -34.69
C ARG A 11 20.02 -15.22 -34.20
N ALA A 12 19.83 -15.41 -32.89
CA ALA A 12 19.49 -16.72 -32.32
C ALA A 12 18.13 -17.23 -32.83
N ALA A 13 17.15 -16.33 -32.99
CA ALA A 13 15.86 -16.66 -33.57
C ALA A 13 15.97 -17.11 -35.05
N ALA A 14 16.82 -16.44 -35.84
CA ALA A 14 17.08 -16.83 -37.22
C ALA A 14 17.77 -18.20 -37.35
N VAL A 15 18.75 -18.49 -36.49
CA VAL A 15 19.43 -19.80 -36.45
C VAL A 15 18.47 -20.91 -36.00
N ALA A 16 17.62 -20.64 -35.01
CA ALA A 16 16.60 -21.60 -34.56
C ALA A 16 15.57 -21.91 -35.65
N ALA A 17 15.15 -20.92 -36.44
CA ALA A 17 14.27 -21.12 -37.58
C ALA A 17 14.92 -22.02 -38.66
N ARG A 18 16.18 -21.76 -39.02
CA ARG A 18 16.97 -22.59 -39.95
C ARG A 18 17.13 -24.04 -39.47
N MET A 19 17.40 -24.26 -38.19
CA MET A 19 17.45 -25.60 -37.61
C MET A 19 16.10 -26.33 -37.68
N ALA A 20 15.00 -25.61 -37.46
CA ALA A 20 13.65 -26.17 -37.52
C ALA A 20 13.21 -26.52 -38.94
N GLU A 21 13.70 -25.79 -39.95
CA GLU A 21 13.48 -26.12 -41.37
C GLU A 21 14.23 -27.38 -41.78
N LEU A 22 15.53 -27.47 -41.47
CA LEU A 22 16.34 -28.65 -41.75
C LEU A 22 15.88 -29.89 -40.96
N GLY A 23 15.30 -29.69 -39.78
CA GLY A 23 14.71 -30.75 -38.97
C GLY A 23 13.51 -31.45 -39.61
N LYS A 24 12.82 -30.81 -40.56
CA LYS A 24 11.61 -31.34 -41.24
C LYS A 24 11.92 -32.19 -42.47
N ILE A 25 13.17 -32.23 -42.92
CA ILE A 25 13.59 -33.04 -44.06
C ILE A 25 13.80 -34.48 -43.57
N GLU A 26 13.03 -35.45 -44.11
CA GLU A 26 13.05 -36.86 -43.69
C GLU A 26 14.30 -37.61 -44.20
N ASP A 27 14.70 -37.40 -45.46
CA ASP A 27 15.91 -37.98 -46.06
C ASP A 27 17.01 -36.92 -46.17
N ARG A 28 17.87 -36.83 -45.14
CA ARG A 28 18.95 -35.83 -45.09
C ARG A 28 20.13 -36.25 -45.97
N SER A 29 20.51 -35.39 -46.91
CA SER A 29 21.71 -35.58 -47.70
C SER A 29 22.98 -35.42 -46.85
N ALA A 30 24.14 -35.83 -47.38
CA ALA A 30 25.42 -35.63 -46.69
C ALA A 30 25.76 -34.13 -46.49
N GLU A 31 25.25 -33.26 -47.37
CA GLU A 31 25.43 -31.81 -47.32
C GLU A 31 24.54 -31.20 -46.22
N ASP A 32 23.27 -31.62 -46.12
CA ASP A 32 22.34 -31.15 -45.07
C ASP A 32 22.82 -31.50 -43.65
N ASN A 33 23.47 -32.66 -43.49
CA ASN A 33 24.05 -33.07 -42.22
C ASN A 33 25.26 -32.21 -41.83
N GLN A 34 26.07 -31.75 -42.79
CA GLN A 34 27.18 -30.83 -42.53
C GLN A 34 26.66 -29.43 -42.13
N GLU A 35 25.60 -28.95 -42.80
CA GLU A 35 24.95 -27.68 -42.44
C GLU A 35 24.32 -27.73 -41.05
N PHE A 36 23.69 -28.84 -40.67
CA PHE A 36 23.09 -29.01 -39.34
C PHE A 36 24.15 -28.99 -38.23
N VAL A 37 25.30 -29.64 -38.44
CA VAL A 37 26.43 -29.60 -37.50
C VAL A 37 27.01 -28.18 -37.39
N ALA A 38 27.14 -27.46 -38.50
CA ALA A 38 27.63 -26.08 -38.51
C ALA A 38 26.66 -25.12 -37.78
N LEU A 39 25.36 -25.26 -37.99
CA LEU A 39 24.34 -24.49 -37.27
C LEU A 39 24.37 -24.82 -35.77
N GLY A 40 24.56 -26.09 -35.40
CA GLY A 40 24.72 -26.51 -34.00
C GLY A 40 25.87 -25.79 -33.30
N ALA A 41 27.02 -25.67 -33.97
CA ALA A 41 28.15 -24.90 -33.47
C ALA A 41 27.80 -23.42 -33.28
N GLN A 42 27.15 -22.79 -34.27
CA GLN A 42 26.72 -21.38 -34.19
C GLN A 42 25.72 -21.13 -33.04
N ALA A 43 24.79 -22.06 -32.78
CA ALA A 43 23.86 -21.92 -31.67
C ALA A 43 24.55 -22.00 -30.30
N SER A 44 25.54 -22.88 -30.15
CA SER A 44 26.32 -22.98 -28.91
C SER A 44 27.09 -21.69 -28.62
N GLU A 45 27.65 -21.07 -29.65
CA GLU A 45 28.37 -19.80 -29.55
C GLU A 45 27.42 -18.63 -29.21
N LEU A 46 26.28 -18.52 -29.90
CA LEU A 46 25.29 -17.48 -29.62
C LEU A 46 24.72 -17.58 -28.19
N THR A 47 24.52 -18.81 -27.69
CA THR A 47 24.05 -19.04 -26.32
C THR A 47 25.08 -18.56 -25.30
N ALA A 48 26.38 -18.82 -25.54
CA ALA A 48 27.46 -18.32 -24.70
C ALA A 48 27.53 -16.77 -24.70
N GLN A 49 27.38 -16.13 -25.86
CA GLN A 49 27.39 -14.67 -25.99
C GLN A 49 26.19 -14.02 -25.29
N ILE A 50 24.98 -14.58 -25.44
CA ILE A 50 23.77 -14.09 -24.76
C ILE A 50 23.91 -14.24 -23.23
N GLY A 51 24.47 -15.36 -22.76
CA GLY A 51 24.72 -15.59 -21.34
C GLY A 51 25.76 -14.65 -20.74
N PHE A 52 26.74 -14.19 -21.52
CA PHE A 52 27.70 -13.17 -21.10
C PHE A 52 27.03 -11.79 -20.96
N GLU A 53 26.30 -11.34 -21.98
CA GLU A 53 25.62 -10.04 -21.98
C GLU A 53 24.55 -9.93 -20.88
N ARG A 54 23.83 -11.02 -20.57
CA ARG A 54 22.86 -11.06 -19.47
C ARG A 54 23.52 -10.86 -18.10
N ARG A 55 24.60 -11.58 -17.83
CA ARG A 55 25.37 -11.43 -16.57
C ARG A 55 25.92 -10.02 -16.41
N LEU A 56 26.36 -9.41 -17.51
CA LEU A 56 26.87 -8.05 -17.49
C LEU A 56 25.74 -7.03 -17.22
N ALA A 57 24.56 -7.20 -17.83
CA ALA A 57 23.39 -6.37 -17.54
C ALA A 57 22.88 -6.52 -16.09
N GLU A 58 22.96 -7.71 -15.50
CA GLU A 58 22.67 -7.93 -14.08
C GLU A 58 23.67 -7.20 -13.18
N LYS A 59 24.98 -7.30 -13.47
CA LYS A 59 26.02 -6.58 -12.74
C LYS A 59 25.86 -5.07 -12.82
N GLU A 60 25.43 -4.53 -13.96
CA GLU A 60 25.12 -3.10 -14.07
C GLU A 60 23.95 -2.68 -13.17
N LYS A 61 22.90 -3.49 -13.09
CA LYS A 61 21.75 -3.22 -12.22
C LYS A 61 22.16 -3.25 -10.75
N GLU A 62 22.89 -4.28 -10.34
CA GLU A 62 23.43 -4.38 -8.98
C GLU A 62 24.28 -3.14 -8.62
N LEU A 63 25.19 -2.70 -9.52
CA LEU A 63 26.00 -1.51 -9.30
C LEU A 63 25.18 -0.23 -9.21
N ARG A 64 24.11 -0.10 -10.02
CA ARG A 64 23.19 1.05 -9.94
C ARG A 64 22.40 1.08 -8.65
N GLU A 65 21.90 -0.06 -8.20
CA GLU A 65 21.20 -0.18 -6.90
C GLU A 65 22.11 0.18 -5.73
N VAL A 66 23.39 -0.21 -5.78
CA VAL A 66 24.39 0.18 -4.77
C VAL A 66 24.62 1.69 -4.77
N ILE A 67 24.70 2.32 -5.95
CA ILE A 67 24.85 3.77 -6.08
C ILE A 67 23.60 4.50 -5.56
N GLU A 68 22.40 4.01 -5.87
CA GLU A 68 21.14 4.59 -5.41
C GLU A 68 20.98 4.50 -3.89
N LYS A 69 21.37 3.37 -3.28
CA LYS A 69 21.41 3.21 -1.83
C LYS A 69 22.50 4.03 -1.13
N ALA A 70 23.57 4.38 -1.85
CA ALA A 70 24.69 5.17 -1.34
C ALA A 70 24.55 6.68 -1.60
N ALA A 71 23.57 7.11 -2.42
CA ALA A 71 23.32 8.51 -2.64
C ALA A 71 22.67 9.14 -1.38
N PRO A 72 23.17 10.28 -0.89
CA PRO A 72 22.51 10.99 0.21
C PRO A 72 21.10 11.39 -0.21
N ALA A 73 20.13 11.18 0.68
CA ALA A 73 18.72 11.45 0.43
C ALA A 73 18.55 12.85 -0.17
N PRO A 74 17.90 13.00 -1.33
CA PRO A 74 17.65 14.31 -1.90
C PRO A 74 16.83 15.12 -0.90
N VAL A 75 17.32 16.32 -0.59
CA VAL A 75 16.56 17.29 0.21
C VAL A 75 15.37 17.72 -0.64
N VAL A 76 14.23 17.07 -0.43
CA VAL A 76 12.99 17.38 -1.14
C VAL A 76 12.60 18.80 -0.77
N THR A 77 12.57 19.70 -1.76
CA THR A 77 12.06 21.04 -1.56
C THR A 77 10.52 21.00 -1.48
N PRO A 78 9.86 21.91 -0.73
CA PRO A 78 8.40 21.92 -0.61
C PRO A 78 7.69 21.93 -1.98
N ALA A 79 8.27 22.60 -2.97
CA ALA A 79 7.74 22.67 -4.34
C ALA A 79 7.73 21.33 -5.09
N GLU A 80 8.72 20.46 -4.85
CA GLU A 80 8.75 19.11 -5.46
C GLU A 80 7.78 18.14 -4.77
N THR A 81 7.45 18.40 -3.51
CA THR A 81 6.41 17.64 -2.78
C THR A 81 5.03 17.96 -3.32
N GLU A 82 4.76 19.24 -3.58
CA GLU A 82 3.52 19.71 -4.21
C GLU A 82 3.41 19.22 -5.66
N ALA A 83 4.48 19.31 -6.46
CA ALA A 83 4.49 18.79 -7.83
C ALA A 83 4.30 17.26 -7.89
N ARG A 84 4.88 16.50 -6.96
CA ARG A 84 4.68 15.04 -6.87
C ARG A 84 3.28 14.67 -6.35
N ALA A 85 2.65 15.54 -5.57
CA ALA A 85 1.24 15.40 -5.17
C ALA A 85 0.28 15.76 -6.32
N GLU A 86 0.62 16.74 -7.16
CA GLU A 86 -0.13 17.09 -8.37
C GLU A 86 0.02 16.05 -9.48
N GLU A 87 1.16 15.35 -9.57
CA GLU A 87 1.37 14.25 -10.53
C GLU A 87 0.62 12.96 -10.17
N GLN A 88 0.09 12.83 -8.95
CA GLN A 88 -0.92 11.83 -8.63
C GLN A 88 -2.21 12.20 -9.35
N LYS A 89 -2.29 11.84 -10.63
CA LYS A 89 -3.45 12.03 -11.50
C LYS A 89 -4.72 11.70 -10.71
N LYS A 90 -5.56 12.71 -10.46
CA LYS A 90 -6.97 12.48 -10.12
C LYS A 90 -7.55 11.57 -11.20
N VAL A 91 -7.96 10.39 -10.77
CA VAL A 91 -8.42 9.35 -11.67
C VAL A 91 -9.84 9.73 -12.03
N GLU A 92 -10.08 10.18 -13.25
CA GLU A 92 -11.44 10.25 -13.78
C GLU A 92 -11.98 8.82 -13.89
N ILE A 93 -12.69 8.38 -12.86
CA ILE A 93 -13.39 7.10 -12.84
C ILE A 93 -14.46 7.18 -13.93
N ARG A 94 -14.18 6.54 -15.08
CA ARG A 94 -15.15 6.34 -16.16
C ARG A 94 -16.22 5.37 -15.66
N ALA A 95 -17.29 5.93 -15.11
CA ALA A 95 -18.46 5.26 -14.56
C ALA A 95 -18.19 4.42 -13.30
N SER A 96 -18.38 5.04 -12.13
CA SER A 96 -18.86 4.31 -10.96
C SER A 96 -20.20 3.66 -11.34
N LEU A 97 -20.35 2.34 -11.19
CA LEU A 97 -21.68 1.73 -11.30
C LEU A 97 -22.61 2.46 -10.32
N PRO A 98 -23.83 2.83 -10.72
CA PRO A 98 -24.74 3.55 -9.85
C PRO A 98 -25.00 2.70 -8.60
N HIS A 99 -24.56 3.20 -7.45
CA HIS A 99 -25.01 2.66 -6.18
C HIS A 99 -26.45 3.12 -5.98
N HIS A 100 -27.33 2.20 -5.57
CA HIS A 100 -28.77 2.43 -5.47
C HIS A 100 -29.16 3.19 -4.18
N THR A 101 -28.18 3.52 -3.33
CA THR A 101 -28.36 4.20 -2.05
C THR A 101 -27.29 5.29 -1.87
N SER A 102 -27.61 6.32 -1.08
CA SER A 102 -26.60 7.29 -0.63
C SER A 102 -25.60 6.63 0.32
N LEU A 103 -24.34 7.03 0.24
CA LEU A 103 -23.27 6.45 1.06
C LEU A 103 -23.31 7.07 2.45
N ARG A 104 -23.54 6.26 3.48
CA ARG A 104 -23.63 6.73 4.86
C ARG A 104 -22.24 6.95 5.45
N ALA A 105 -21.37 5.96 5.24
CA ALA A 105 -20.02 5.96 5.73
C ALA A 105 -19.05 6.74 4.85
N PHE A 106 -19.32 7.07 3.59
CA PHE A 106 -18.44 7.96 2.79
C PHE A 106 -19.05 9.35 2.51
N GLY A 107 -20.37 9.46 2.47
CA GLY A 107 -21.09 10.67 2.04
C GLY A 107 -21.28 10.73 0.52
N ASP A 108 -22.11 11.67 0.06
CA ASP A 108 -22.53 11.77 -1.35
C ASP A 108 -21.68 12.73 -2.20
N GLY A 109 -20.53 13.19 -1.68
CA GLY A 109 -19.62 14.05 -2.43
C GLY A 109 -18.95 13.31 -3.60
N PRO A 110 -18.60 14.00 -4.71
CA PRO A 110 -17.93 13.36 -5.85
C PRO A 110 -16.58 12.72 -5.45
N ASP A 111 -15.80 13.39 -4.59
CA ASP A 111 -14.55 12.83 -4.05
C ASP A 111 -14.79 11.65 -3.08
N ALA A 112 -15.97 11.61 -2.43
CA ALA A 112 -16.33 10.53 -1.51
C ALA A 112 -16.68 9.23 -2.24
N VAL A 113 -17.37 9.34 -3.39
CA VAL A 113 -17.65 8.21 -4.27
C VAL A 113 -16.35 7.63 -4.84
N GLU A 114 -15.39 8.48 -5.21
CA GLU A 114 -14.06 8.05 -5.66
C GLU A 114 -13.30 7.29 -4.56
N SER A 115 -13.29 7.84 -3.34
CA SER A 115 -12.63 7.22 -2.19
C SER A 115 -13.25 5.86 -1.83
N ALA A 116 -14.58 5.78 -1.85
CA ALA A 116 -15.33 4.55 -1.61
C ALA A 116 -15.08 3.49 -2.70
N TYR A 117 -14.94 3.92 -3.95
CA TYR A 117 -14.61 3.05 -5.07
C TYR A 117 -13.18 2.49 -4.98
N ARG A 118 -12.20 3.34 -4.67
CA ARG A 118 -10.81 2.93 -4.42
C ARG A 118 -10.72 1.95 -3.26
N CYS A 119 -11.39 2.26 -2.16
CA CYS A 119 -11.46 1.38 -1.00
C CYS A 119 -12.09 0.03 -1.33
N GLY A 120 -13.24 0.02 -2.00
CA GLY A 120 -13.89 -1.23 -2.33
C GLY A 120 -13.06 -2.09 -3.29
N ARG A 121 -12.39 -1.47 -4.29
CA ARG A 121 -11.48 -2.19 -5.19
C ARG A 121 -10.28 -2.76 -4.43
N TRP A 122 -9.74 -2.00 -3.48
CA TRP A 122 -8.70 -2.50 -2.58
C TRP A 122 -9.18 -3.69 -1.74
N LEU A 123 -10.40 -3.62 -1.19
CA LEU A 123 -11.00 -4.70 -0.40
C LEU A 123 -11.15 -5.97 -1.25
N ARG A 124 -11.64 -5.83 -2.48
CA ARG A 124 -11.76 -6.93 -3.46
C ARG A 124 -10.39 -7.49 -3.89
N ALA A 125 -9.40 -6.62 -4.07
CA ALA A 125 -8.04 -6.99 -4.44
C ALA A 125 -7.29 -7.76 -3.33
N HIS A 126 -7.31 -7.24 -2.09
CA HIS A 126 -6.43 -7.72 -1.02
C HIS A 126 -7.09 -8.76 -0.10
N ILE A 127 -8.39 -8.66 0.15
CA ILE A 127 -9.11 -9.64 1.00
C ILE A 127 -9.48 -10.88 0.17
N PHE A 128 -10.00 -10.66 -1.05
CA PHE A 128 -10.54 -11.73 -1.90
C PHE A 128 -9.58 -12.21 -2.98
N LYS A 129 -8.41 -11.56 -3.12
CA LYS A 129 -7.33 -11.92 -4.06
C LYS A 129 -7.76 -11.92 -5.54
N ASN A 130 -8.69 -11.04 -5.90
CA ASN A 130 -9.09 -10.88 -7.30
C ASN A 130 -7.93 -10.28 -8.13
N SER A 131 -7.51 -11.00 -9.16
CA SER A 131 -6.33 -10.64 -9.95
C SER A 131 -6.50 -9.35 -10.77
N GLU A 132 -7.73 -9.01 -11.15
CA GLU A 132 -8.04 -7.80 -11.92
C GLU A 132 -7.92 -6.54 -11.06
N ASP A 133 -8.51 -6.55 -9.87
CA ASP A 133 -8.43 -5.40 -8.95
C ASP A 133 -7.04 -5.22 -8.39
N LEU A 134 -6.30 -6.31 -8.20
CA LEU A 134 -4.91 -6.24 -7.77
C LEU A 134 -4.03 -5.56 -8.83
N ARG A 135 -4.32 -5.73 -10.13
CA ARG A 135 -3.66 -4.96 -11.19
C ARG A 135 -4.10 -3.50 -11.16
N TRP A 136 -5.41 -3.26 -11.01
CA TRP A 136 -5.92 -1.89 -10.95
C TRP A 136 -5.35 -1.09 -9.78
N CYS A 137 -5.29 -1.68 -8.57
CA CYS A 137 -4.72 -1.04 -7.39
C CYS A 137 -3.24 -0.67 -7.59
N LYS A 138 -2.46 -1.54 -8.27
CA LYS A 138 -1.07 -1.24 -8.65
C LYS A 138 -0.97 -0.10 -9.64
N ASP A 139 -1.82 -0.11 -10.66
CA ASP A 139 -1.83 0.91 -11.71
C ASP A 139 -2.29 2.29 -11.18
N HIS A 140 -3.07 2.33 -10.10
CA HIS A 140 -3.67 3.54 -9.53
C HIS A 140 -3.05 3.98 -8.20
N GLY A 141 -1.94 3.34 -7.77
CA GLY A 141 -1.24 3.70 -6.54
C GLY A 141 -2.02 3.48 -5.25
N VAL A 142 -3.12 2.70 -5.30
CA VAL A 142 -3.89 2.26 -4.13
C VAL A 142 -3.21 1.03 -3.53
N GLU A 143 -1.90 1.14 -3.30
CA GLU A 143 -1.08 0.05 -2.79
C GLU A 143 -1.08 0.04 -1.27
N SER A 144 -1.40 -1.13 -0.71
CA SER A 144 -0.95 -1.49 0.63
C SER A 144 0.58 -1.37 0.66
N ARG A 145 1.12 -0.39 1.39
CA ARG A 145 2.55 -0.37 1.73
C ARG A 145 2.85 -1.64 2.52
N ALA A 146 3.40 -2.64 1.85
CA ALA A 146 3.88 -3.86 2.49
C ALA A 146 5.04 -3.46 3.42
N MET A 147 4.84 -3.56 4.73
CA MET A 147 5.99 -3.63 5.63
C MET A 147 6.69 -4.96 5.37
N GLY A 148 7.78 -4.90 4.62
CA GLY A 148 8.72 -5.99 4.43
C GLY A 148 8.41 -6.92 3.27
N GLU A 149 9.35 -7.00 2.35
CA GLU A 149 9.51 -8.14 1.45
C GLU A 149 9.46 -9.46 2.26
N ASN A 150 8.92 -10.51 1.63
CA ASN A 150 9.00 -11.92 2.02
C ASN A 150 7.92 -12.56 2.90
N SER A 151 6.67 -12.06 2.92
CA SER A 151 5.53 -12.91 3.28
C SER A 151 4.17 -12.29 2.92
N ASN A 152 3.62 -12.64 1.76
CA ASN A 152 2.18 -12.51 1.51
C ASN A 152 1.34 -13.46 2.41
N ALA A 153 1.98 -14.31 3.22
CA ALA A 153 1.33 -15.27 4.11
C ALA A 153 0.91 -14.64 5.45
N SER A 154 1.46 -13.48 5.83
CA SER A 154 1.19 -12.83 7.12
C SER A 154 0.12 -11.73 7.06
N GLY A 155 -0.65 -11.64 5.98
CA GLY A 155 -1.79 -10.72 5.90
C GLY A 155 -1.43 -9.23 5.98
N GLY A 156 -0.22 -8.85 5.56
CA GLY A 156 0.29 -7.48 5.58
C GLY A 156 -0.31 -6.58 4.50
N ALA A 157 -1.63 -6.61 4.32
CA ALA A 157 -2.31 -5.61 3.51
C ALA A 157 -2.60 -4.40 4.42
N LEU A 158 -1.82 -3.33 4.30
CA LEU A 158 -2.12 -2.08 4.99
C LEU A 158 -3.37 -1.48 4.35
N VAL A 159 -4.34 -1.14 5.21
CA VAL A 159 -5.58 -0.45 4.83
C VAL A 159 -5.25 0.87 4.12
N PRO A 160 -5.95 1.26 3.03
CA PRO A 160 -5.72 2.54 2.38
C PRO A 160 -6.00 3.69 3.33
N ASP A 161 -5.19 4.74 3.27
CA ASP A 161 -5.33 5.91 4.14
C ASP A 161 -6.72 6.55 4.03
N GLU A 162 -7.33 6.52 2.83
CA GLU A 162 -8.70 6.98 2.58
C GLU A 162 -9.74 6.23 3.45
N PHE A 163 -9.61 4.91 3.60
CA PHE A 163 -10.51 4.10 4.43
C PHE A 163 -10.23 4.28 5.91
N ALA A 164 -8.96 4.27 6.31
CA ALA A 164 -8.57 4.45 7.71
C ALA A 164 -9.06 5.80 8.24
N ASN A 165 -8.83 6.88 7.50
CA ASN A 165 -9.31 8.22 7.85
C ASN A 165 -10.83 8.26 7.94
N ARG A 166 -11.54 7.48 7.10
CA ARG A 166 -13.00 7.48 7.13
C ARG A 166 -13.55 6.75 8.34
N VAL A 167 -13.00 5.58 8.69
CA VAL A 167 -13.37 4.85 9.91
C VAL A 167 -13.12 5.71 11.15
N ILE A 168 -11.96 6.39 11.24
CA ILE A 168 -11.64 7.29 12.37
C ILE A 168 -12.71 8.38 12.52
N ARG A 169 -13.06 9.06 11.42
CA ARG A 169 -14.11 10.10 11.45
C ARG A 169 -15.47 9.56 11.86
N LEU A 170 -15.82 8.34 11.43
CA LEU A 170 -17.10 7.74 11.78
C LEU A 170 -17.16 7.40 13.27
N VAL A 171 -16.07 6.88 13.85
CA VAL A 171 -15.97 6.61 15.30
C VAL A 171 -16.13 7.89 16.12
N GLU A 172 -15.53 9.00 15.69
CA GLU A 172 -15.72 10.29 16.37
C GLU A 172 -17.17 10.78 16.30
N SER A 173 -17.88 10.50 15.20
CA SER A 173 -19.27 10.94 15.01
C SER A 173 -20.32 10.04 15.68
N TYR A 174 -20.10 8.73 15.72
CA TYR A 174 -21.01 7.77 16.35
C TYR A 174 -20.70 7.55 17.82
N GLY A 175 -19.44 7.74 18.23
CA GLY A 175 -19.02 7.65 19.62
C GLY A 175 -19.61 8.77 20.46
N THR A 176 -20.22 8.42 21.59
CA THR A 176 -20.78 9.40 22.54
C THR A 176 -19.73 10.06 23.43
N LEU A 177 -18.59 9.38 23.63
CA LEU A 177 -17.50 9.80 24.52
C LEU A 177 -16.51 10.82 23.90
N PRO A 178 -16.02 10.63 22.66
CA PRO A 178 -15.06 11.56 22.04
C PRO A 178 -15.47 13.04 22.03
N PRO A 179 -16.72 13.43 21.69
CA PRO A 179 -17.10 14.85 21.70
C PRO A 179 -17.17 15.47 23.10
N ALA A 180 -17.26 14.65 24.15
CA ALA A 180 -17.34 15.10 25.54
C ALA A 180 -15.98 15.11 26.25
N CYS A 181 -14.93 14.57 25.63
CA CYS A 181 -13.62 14.37 26.24
C CYS A 181 -12.51 15.08 25.44
N GLU A 182 -11.37 15.32 26.08
CA GLU A 182 -10.17 15.77 25.39
C GLU A 182 -9.42 14.58 24.77
N ASN A 183 -9.25 14.61 23.45
CA ASN A 183 -8.53 13.58 22.70
C ASN A 183 -7.02 13.90 22.68
N ILE A 184 -6.21 13.03 23.27
CA ILE A 184 -4.75 13.17 23.32
C ILE A 184 -4.13 11.96 22.62
N SER A 185 -3.24 12.20 21.66
CA SER A 185 -2.51 11.14 20.97
C SER A 185 -1.38 10.58 21.84
N MET A 186 -1.38 9.26 22.07
CA MET A 186 -0.35 8.56 22.83
C MET A 186 0.71 7.95 21.90
N THR A 187 1.99 8.23 22.15
CA THR A 187 3.12 7.61 21.41
C THR A 187 3.67 6.34 22.10
N ARG A 188 3.26 6.08 23.34
CA ARG A 188 3.73 4.95 24.18
C ARG A 188 2.54 4.21 24.79
N ASP A 189 2.76 2.97 25.24
CA ASP A 189 1.73 2.09 25.81
C ASP A 189 1.09 2.63 27.10
N THR A 190 1.81 3.48 27.84
CA THR A 190 1.31 4.14 29.05
C THR A 190 1.53 5.65 28.98
N LEU A 191 0.50 6.44 29.28
CA LEU A 191 0.57 7.89 29.42
C LEU A 191 0.18 8.26 30.85
N VAL A 192 1.05 8.98 31.56
CA VAL A 192 0.75 9.49 32.90
C VAL A 192 0.42 10.97 32.79
N ILE A 193 -0.79 11.34 33.19
CA ILE A 193 -1.25 12.72 33.25
C ILE A 193 -1.37 13.12 34.71
N PRO A 194 -0.62 14.15 35.17
CA PRO A 194 -0.77 14.67 36.52
C PRO A 194 -2.11 15.41 36.65
N LYS A 195 -2.95 14.92 37.56
CA LYS A 195 -4.21 15.55 37.95
C LYS A 195 -4.00 16.38 39.22
N ARG A 196 -4.46 17.62 39.21
CA ARG A 196 -4.56 18.43 40.43
C ARG A 196 -5.66 17.88 41.33
N LEU A 197 -5.30 17.52 42.57
CA LEU A 197 -6.23 16.97 43.56
C LEU A 197 -6.79 18.07 44.46
N THR A 198 -5.91 18.94 44.97
CA THR A 198 -6.31 20.08 45.80
C THR A 198 -5.72 21.38 45.27
N GLY A 199 -6.37 22.49 45.60
CA GLY A 199 -5.87 23.82 45.32
C GLY A 199 -5.35 24.53 46.56
N THR A 200 -4.46 25.50 46.35
CA THR A 200 -4.13 26.53 47.33
C THR A 200 -5.36 27.36 47.65
N THR A 201 -5.60 27.59 48.94
CA THR A 201 -6.71 28.40 49.45
C THR A 201 -6.20 29.80 49.79
N ALA A 202 -6.93 30.83 49.36
CA ALA A 202 -6.62 32.21 49.70
C ALA A 202 -7.39 32.62 50.97
N TYR A 203 -6.70 33.27 51.90
CA TYR A 203 -7.27 33.79 53.14
C TYR A 203 -7.00 35.29 53.26
N PHE A 204 -7.96 36.05 53.79
CA PHE A 204 -7.73 37.43 54.19
C PHE A 204 -7.02 37.46 55.54
N VAL A 205 -5.84 38.06 55.58
CA VAL A 205 -4.98 38.08 56.77
C VAL A 205 -4.95 39.50 57.36
N GLY A 206 -5.10 39.63 58.67
CA GLY A 206 -5.01 40.91 59.38
C GLY A 206 -3.57 41.38 59.57
N GLU A 207 -3.38 42.68 59.82
CA GLU A 207 -2.05 43.28 60.00
C GLU A 207 -1.29 42.62 61.17
N GLY A 208 -0.09 42.10 60.90
CA GLY A 208 0.76 41.43 61.89
C GLY A 208 0.51 39.93 62.10
N SER A 209 -0.43 39.32 61.37
CA SER A 209 -0.69 37.87 61.45
C SER A 209 0.09 37.07 60.39
N ALA A 210 0.61 35.90 60.77
CA ALA A 210 1.32 35.02 59.83
C ALA A 210 0.36 34.45 58.77
N VAL A 211 0.83 34.40 57.51
CA VAL A 211 0.08 33.82 56.40
C VAL A 211 0.07 32.30 56.54
N THR A 212 -1.12 31.69 56.55
CA THR A 212 -1.24 30.23 56.55
C THR A 212 -0.83 29.70 55.17
N GLU A 213 0.21 28.87 55.14
CA GLU A 213 0.65 28.20 53.90
C GLU A 213 -0.37 27.13 53.48
N SER A 214 -0.72 27.11 52.20
CA SER A 214 -1.53 26.04 51.62
C SER A 214 -0.85 25.46 50.38
N GLU A 215 -0.53 24.17 50.45
CA GLU A 215 0.19 23.46 49.39
C GLU A 215 -0.79 22.74 48.47
N PRO A 216 -0.70 22.91 47.14
CA PRO A 216 -1.50 22.15 46.20
C PRO A 216 -0.95 20.72 46.10
N THR A 217 -1.84 19.73 46.15
CA THR A 217 -1.49 18.32 45.95
C THR A 217 -1.79 17.88 44.51
N TYR A 218 -0.91 17.05 43.96
CA TYR A 218 -1.03 16.46 42.64
C TYR A 218 -1.08 14.94 42.77
N GLY A 219 -1.97 14.31 42.01
CA GLY A 219 -2.03 12.86 41.85
C GLY A 219 -1.75 12.48 40.40
N ASN A 220 -1.29 11.26 40.17
CA ASN A 220 -1.01 10.78 38.82
C ASN A 220 -2.14 9.87 38.35
N VAL A 221 -2.67 10.14 37.16
CA VAL A 221 -3.60 9.23 36.47
C VAL A 221 -2.83 8.56 35.34
N SER A 222 -2.74 7.24 35.38
CA SER A 222 -2.11 6.44 34.31
C SER A 222 -3.16 5.93 33.34
N LEU A 223 -3.04 6.32 32.07
CA LEU A 223 -3.77 5.73 30.95
C LEU A 223 -2.94 4.57 30.38
N VAL A 224 -3.57 3.41 30.20
CA VAL A 224 -2.96 2.21 29.61
C VAL A 224 -3.64 1.95 28.27
N ALA A 225 -2.86 1.93 27.19
CA ALA A 225 -3.36 1.62 25.86
C ALA A 225 -3.80 0.15 25.81
N LYS A 226 -5.09 -0.07 25.54
CA LYS A 226 -5.64 -1.40 25.31
C LYS A 226 -5.91 -1.60 23.83
N LYS A 227 -5.56 -2.77 23.30
CA LYS A 227 -5.86 -3.14 21.92
C LYS A 227 -7.33 -3.49 21.80
N LEU A 228 -8.06 -2.72 21.00
CA LEU A 228 -9.42 -3.04 20.55
C LEU A 228 -9.33 -3.62 19.14
N ALA A 229 -9.98 -4.75 18.91
CA ALA A 229 -10.02 -5.40 17.61
C ALA A 229 -11.46 -5.81 17.28
N VAL A 230 -11.84 -5.60 16.02
CA VAL A 230 -13.14 -5.99 15.46
C VAL A 230 -12.86 -6.82 14.21
N GLY A 231 -13.64 -7.88 13.98
CA GLY A 231 -13.52 -8.74 12.83
C GLY A 231 -14.88 -9.11 12.27
N CYS A 232 -15.05 -8.99 10.96
CA CYS A 232 -16.24 -9.44 10.23
C CYS A 232 -15.86 -10.57 9.28
N ARG A 233 -16.61 -11.68 9.31
CA ARG A 233 -16.48 -12.79 8.36
C ARG A 233 -17.57 -12.67 7.33
N MET A 234 -17.20 -12.58 6.06
CA MET A 234 -18.11 -12.47 4.93
C MET A 234 -17.96 -13.69 4.01
N SER A 235 -19.06 -14.07 3.35
CA SER A 235 -19.04 -15.13 2.33
C SER A 235 -18.40 -14.62 1.04
N THR A 236 -17.66 -15.48 0.34
CA THR A 236 -17.07 -15.15 -0.97
C THR A 236 -18.15 -14.82 -2.00
N GLU A 237 -19.22 -15.60 -2.04
CA GLU A 237 -20.37 -15.40 -2.94
C GLU A 237 -20.99 -14.00 -2.77
N LEU A 238 -21.13 -13.54 -1.52
CA LEU A 238 -21.71 -12.23 -1.24
C LEU A 238 -20.85 -11.08 -1.80
N VAL A 239 -19.53 -11.26 -1.83
CA VAL A 239 -18.61 -10.24 -2.35
C VAL A 239 -18.54 -10.27 -3.86
N GLU A 240 -18.62 -11.45 -4.48
CA GLU A 240 -18.71 -11.59 -5.93
C GLU A 240 -20.04 -11.06 -6.47
N ASP A 241 -21.16 -11.35 -5.78
CA ASP A 241 -22.50 -10.85 -6.11
C ASP A 241 -22.72 -9.38 -5.73
N SER A 242 -21.86 -8.82 -4.88
CA SER A 242 -21.91 -7.40 -4.56
C SER A 242 -21.49 -6.57 -5.78
N GLN A 243 -22.47 -6.32 -6.65
CA GLN A 243 -22.32 -5.51 -7.86
C GLN A 243 -21.88 -4.07 -7.55
N GLY A 244 -22.03 -3.63 -6.29
CA GLY A 244 -21.55 -2.36 -5.75
C GLY A 244 -20.39 -2.55 -4.76
N VAL A 245 -19.17 -2.60 -5.30
CA VAL A 245 -17.89 -2.57 -4.55
C VAL A 245 -17.83 -1.42 -3.52
N VAL A 246 -18.53 -0.32 -3.81
CA VAL A 246 -18.69 0.87 -2.98
C VAL A 246 -19.57 0.62 -1.74
N GLY A 247 -20.70 -0.09 -1.92
CA GLY A 247 -21.66 -0.34 -0.83
C GLY A 247 -21.14 -1.33 0.21
N LEU A 248 -20.32 -2.29 -0.22
CA LEU A 248 -19.65 -3.22 0.69
C LEU A 248 -18.67 -2.49 1.61
N ALA A 249 -17.86 -1.59 1.06
CA ALA A 249 -16.94 -0.77 1.84
C ALA A 249 -17.69 0.15 2.82
N ASP A 250 -18.81 0.74 2.39
CA ASP A 250 -19.66 1.60 3.23
C ASP A 250 -20.28 0.82 4.41
N ALA A 251 -20.82 -0.37 4.14
CA ALA A 251 -21.41 -1.22 5.17
C ALA A 251 -20.37 -1.69 6.20
N VAL A 252 -19.21 -2.17 5.75
CA VAL A 252 -18.14 -2.62 6.65
C VAL A 252 -17.58 -1.47 7.48
N ALA A 253 -17.36 -0.29 6.88
CA ALA A 253 -16.91 0.89 7.61
C ALA A 253 -17.92 1.33 8.68
N THR A 254 -19.21 1.28 8.36
CA THR A 254 -20.28 1.65 9.30
C THR A 254 -20.35 0.67 10.48
N GLU A 255 -20.34 -0.64 10.20
CA GLU A 255 -20.40 -1.67 11.25
C GLU A 255 -19.19 -1.59 12.19
N PHE A 256 -17.99 -1.41 11.65
CA PHE A 256 -16.81 -1.24 12.48
C PHE A 256 -16.89 0.02 13.33
N ALA A 257 -17.32 1.14 12.76
CA ALA A 257 -17.45 2.39 13.51
C ALA A 257 -18.53 2.36 14.59
N GLN A 258 -19.65 1.64 14.39
CA GLN A 258 -20.72 1.52 15.39
C GLN A 258 -20.38 0.55 16.53
N SER A 259 -19.52 -0.43 16.26
CA SER A 259 -19.08 -1.40 17.27
C SER A 259 -18.01 -0.86 18.24
N LEU A 260 -17.46 0.32 17.94
CA LEU A 260 -16.38 1.01 18.66
C LEU A 260 -16.94 2.06 19.63
#